data_AF-W4L7N0-F1
#
_entry.id   AF-W4L7N0-F1
#
_cell.length_a   1.000
_cell.length_b   1.000
_cell.length_c   1.000
_cell.angle_alpha   90.00
_cell.angle_beta   90.00
_cell.angle_gamma   90.00
#
_symmetry.space_group_name_H-M   'P 1'
#
loop_
_entity.id
_entity.type
_entity.pdbx_description
1 polymer ?
#
loop_
_entity_poly.entity_id
_entity_poly.type
_entity_poly.pdbx_seq_one_letter_code
_entity_poly.pdbx_strand_id
1 'polypeptide(L)'
;MLPSGHLLAANSSALEFAGIRAETPDPAGGRIGRQPGSAEPNGILYEMPAMGMVTGQIPAYDDNDVQRGFIQAQEDFLRQGVTSIHDALVGNMRGVNILRAYQQLRRAGDLKLRVNMFLQYQLLHDLEFALQSGFGDDWLRVAGCKIIADGSIQGITAALREPYYCHDDEQGWLIYEQEELNDMVLNLHRHGYQIATHANGDAAIDAVLAAYGHAL
;
A
#
# COMPACT_ATOMS: atom_id res chain seq x y z
N MET A 1 -5.13 8.72 9.50
CA MET A 1 -4.15 8.63 8.40
C MET A 1 -4.10 9.99 7.72
N LEU A 2 -2.91 10.52 7.44
CA LEU A 2 -2.74 11.79 6.73
C LEU A 2 -2.89 11.58 5.20
N PRO A 3 -3.10 12.65 4.41
CA PRO A 3 -3.52 12.54 3.01
C PRO A 3 -2.61 11.71 2.10
N SER A 4 -1.31 11.58 2.41
CA SER A 4 -0.40 10.77 1.60
C SER A 4 -0.61 9.27 1.76
N GLY A 5 -1.27 8.80 2.82
CA GLY A 5 -1.33 7.38 3.17
C GLY A 5 -0.05 6.83 3.82
N HIS A 6 1.00 7.65 3.95
CA HIS A 6 2.32 7.27 4.49
C HIS A 6 2.56 7.76 5.92
N LEU A 7 1.58 8.44 6.52
CA LEU A 7 1.71 9.02 7.85
C LEU A 7 0.43 8.79 8.66
N LEU A 8 0.59 8.51 9.95
CA LEU A 8 -0.50 8.47 10.94
C LEU A 8 -0.16 9.38 12.11
N ALA A 9 -1.11 10.23 12.48
CA ALA A 9 -1.09 10.91 13.77
C ALA A 9 -1.91 10.10 14.78
N ALA A 10 -1.30 9.76 15.91
CA ALA A 10 -1.90 9.04 17.03
C ALA A 10 -1.73 9.87 18.32
N ASN A 11 -2.78 9.93 19.13
CA ASN A 11 -2.70 10.57 20.44
C ASN A 11 -1.99 9.65 21.45
N SER A 12 -1.62 10.19 22.62
CA SER A 12 -0.93 9.44 23.67
C SER A 12 -1.68 8.17 24.10
N SER A 13 -3.01 8.21 24.20
CA SER A 13 -3.81 7.03 24.55
C SER A 13 -3.73 5.92 23.49
N ALA A 14 -3.72 6.27 22.20
CA ALA A 14 -3.58 5.29 21.13
C ALA A 14 -2.18 4.67 21.09
N LEU A 15 -1.13 5.48 21.34
CA LEU A 15 0.25 4.98 21.46
C LEU A 15 0.40 4.03 22.65
N GLU A 16 -0.15 4.40 23.82
CA GLU A 16 -0.12 3.58 25.03
C GLU A 16 -0.84 2.24 24.81
N PHE A 17 -2.03 2.29 24.19
CA PHE A 17 -2.79 1.09 23.85
C PHE A 17 -2.04 0.17 22.88
N ALA A 18 -1.33 0.75 21.92
CA ALA A 18 -0.45 0.03 20.98
C ALA A 18 0.89 -0.42 21.60
N GLY A 19 1.15 -0.08 22.86
CA GLY A 19 2.40 -0.42 23.55
C GLY A 19 3.63 0.34 23.05
N ILE A 20 3.45 1.46 22.35
CA ILE A 20 4.54 2.29 21.81
C ILE A 20 5.06 3.22 22.91
N ARG A 21 6.34 3.09 23.24
CA ARG A 21 7.06 3.79 24.31
C ARG A 21 8.43 4.27 23.80
N ALA A 22 9.18 4.97 24.65
CA ALA A 22 10.51 5.48 24.31
C ALA A 22 11.46 4.38 23.81
N GLU A 23 11.39 3.18 24.39
CA GLU A 23 12.26 2.05 24.08
C GLU A 23 11.81 1.24 22.86
N THR A 24 10.63 1.53 22.30
CA THR A 24 10.12 0.82 21.12
C THR A 24 11.03 1.14 19.92
N PRO A 25 11.64 0.12 19.29
CA PRO A 25 12.45 0.33 18.09
C PRO A 25 11.57 0.65 16.88
N ASP A 26 12.17 1.29 15.88
CA ASP A 26 11.51 1.47 14.59
C ASP A 26 11.32 0.12 13.89
N PRO A 27 10.14 -0.17 13.31
CA PRO A 27 9.94 -1.38 12.53
C PRO A 27 10.67 -1.30 11.19
N ALA A 28 11.05 -2.44 10.62
CA ALA A 28 11.65 -2.47 9.29
C ALA A 28 10.72 -1.80 8.26
N GLY A 29 11.27 -0.84 7.51
CA GLY A 29 10.51 -0.07 6.50
C GLY A 29 9.56 0.99 7.07
N GLY A 30 9.62 1.29 8.37
CA GLY A 30 8.85 2.39 8.98
C GLY A 30 9.63 3.10 10.08
N ARG A 31 9.10 4.23 10.54
CA ARG A 31 9.76 5.06 11.58
C ARG A 31 8.75 5.57 12.58
N ILE A 32 9.12 5.56 13.86
CA ILE A 32 8.35 6.19 14.94
C ILE A 32 8.90 7.59 15.13
N GLY A 33 8.06 8.61 14.96
CA GLY A 33 8.42 10.00 15.22
C GLY A 33 8.71 10.23 16.70
N ARG A 34 9.79 10.95 17.00
CA ARG A 34 10.24 11.23 18.38
C ARG A 34 10.31 12.72 18.65
N GLN A 35 10.22 13.09 19.92
CA GLN A 35 10.41 14.46 20.36
C GLN A 35 11.88 14.88 20.13
N PRO A 36 12.16 16.15 19.77
CA PRO A 36 13.52 16.63 19.58
C PRO A 36 14.41 16.36 20.80
N GLY A 37 15.54 15.67 20.60
CA GLY A 37 16.50 15.35 21.66
C GLY A 37 16.04 14.28 22.65
N SER A 38 15.01 13.50 22.33
CA SER A 38 14.45 12.48 23.20
C SER A 38 14.07 11.20 22.44
N ALA A 39 13.96 10.09 23.16
CA ALA A 39 13.39 8.85 22.64
C ALA A 39 11.85 8.84 22.70
N GLU A 40 11.22 9.78 23.41
CA GLU A 40 9.76 9.83 23.59
C GLU A 40 9.01 9.98 22.26
N PRO A 41 8.01 9.12 21.96
CA PRO A 41 7.21 9.22 20.75
C PRO A 41 6.45 10.56 20.68
N ASN A 42 6.44 11.19 19.49
CA ASN A 42 5.76 12.47 19.27
C ASN A 42 4.33 12.32 18.70
N GLY A 43 3.87 11.09 18.46
CA GLY A 43 2.54 10.80 17.91
C GLY A 43 2.49 10.68 16.39
N ILE A 44 3.60 10.91 15.67
CA ILE A 44 3.66 10.69 14.21
C ILE A 44 4.29 9.34 13.92
N LEU A 45 3.63 8.53 13.11
CA LEU A 45 4.11 7.22 12.65
C LEU A 45 4.26 7.26 11.12
N TYR A 46 5.43 6.86 10.64
CA TYR A 46 5.84 6.95 9.24
C TYR A 46 5.83 5.56 8.61
N GLU A 47 5.21 5.47 7.44
CA GLU A 47 5.04 4.27 6.63
C GLU A 47 4.17 3.18 7.26
N MET A 48 3.70 2.27 6.41
CA MET A 48 2.74 1.23 6.76
C MET A 48 3.16 0.36 7.96
N PRO A 49 4.44 -0.05 8.11
CA PRO A 49 4.86 -0.85 9.26
C PRO A 49 4.66 -0.14 10.60
N ALA A 50 5.03 1.15 10.70
CA ALA A 50 4.86 1.90 11.96
C ALA A 50 3.40 2.27 12.20
N MET A 51 2.67 2.68 11.15
CA MET A 51 1.23 2.95 11.23
C MET A 51 0.45 1.70 11.69
N GLY A 52 0.86 0.53 11.20
CA GLY A 52 0.32 -0.78 11.54
C GLY A 52 0.36 -1.12 13.02
N MET A 53 1.35 -0.60 13.76
CA MET A 53 1.45 -0.82 15.21
C MET A 53 0.22 -0.27 15.96
N VAL A 54 -0.34 0.84 15.47
CA VAL A 54 -1.58 1.43 16.00
C VAL A 54 -2.81 0.88 15.27
N THR A 55 -2.82 0.89 13.94
CA THR A 55 -4.03 0.49 13.19
C THR A 55 -4.36 -0.99 13.33
N GLY A 56 -3.38 -1.85 13.61
CA GLY A 56 -3.60 -3.27 13.92
C GLY A 56 -4.35 -3.51 15.22
N GLN A 57 -4.45 -2.49 16.09
CA GLN A 57 -5.25 -2.54 17.31
C GLN A 57 -6.73 -2.17 17.08
N ILE A 58 -7.06 -1.61 15.90
CA ILE A 58 -8.44 -1.28 15.54
C ILE A 58 -9.15 -2.59 15.15
N PRO A 59 -10.36 -2.86 15.68
CA PRO A 59 -11.13 -4.02 15.28
C PRO A 59 -11.26 -4.11 13.76
N ALA A 60 -11.07 -5.31 13.22
CA ALA A 60 -11.19 -5.52 11.79
C ALA A 60 -12.63 -5.20 11.33
N TYR A 61 -12.74 -4.52 10.19
CA TYR A 61 -14.02 -4.27 9.54
C TYR A 61 -14.73 -5.59 9.21
N ASP A 62 -16.00 -5.66 9.58
CA ASP A 62 -16.84 -6.79 9.20
C ASP A 62 -17.27 -6.71 7.72
N ASP A 63 -17.97 -7.73 7.23
CA ASP A 63 -18.40 -7.74 5.83
C ASP A 63 -19.41 -6.64 5.51
N ASN A 64 -20.24 -6.22 6.47
CA ASN A 64 -21.20 -5.14 6.27
C ASN A 64 -20.49 -3.79 6.17
N ASP A 65 -19.48 -3.56 7.01
CA ASP A 65 -18.65 -2.35 6.97
C ASP A 65 -17.98 -2.20 5.60
N VAL A 66 -17.40 -3.28 5.09
CA VAL A 66 -16.73 -3.29 3.78
C VAL A 66 -17.72 -3.06 2.64
N GLN A 67 -18.89 -3.70 2.66
CA GLN A 67 -19.92 -3.48 1.65
C GLN A 67 -20.41 -2.02 1.66
N ARG A 68 -20.68 -1.45 2.84
CA ARG A 68 -21.05 -0.03 2.96
C ARG A 68 -19.94 0.88 2.44
N GLY A 69 -18.68 0.58 2.74
CA GLY A 69 -17.52 1.34 2.24
C GLY A 69 -17.44 1.34 0.71
N PHE A 70 -17.63 0.18 0.07
CA PHE A 70 -17.66 0.10 -1.39
C PHE A 70 -18.82 0.86 -2.01
N ILE A 71 -20.02 0.79 -1.43
CA ILE A 71 -21.20 1.53 -1.88
C ILE A 71 -20.97 3.05 -1.78
N GLN A 72 -20.43 3.51 -0.64
CA GLN A 72 -20.13 4.93 -0.47
C GLN A 72 -19.08 5.41 -1.47
N ALA A 73 -17.96 4.68 -1.60
CA ALA A 73 -16.87 5.07 -2.51
C ALA A 73 -17.33 5.13 -3.97
N GLN A 74 -18.12 4.15 -4.43
CA GLN A 74 -18.62 4.17 -5.80
C GLN A 74 -19.62 5.31 -6.06
N GLU A 75 -20.48 5.65 -5.09
CA GLU A 75 -21.38 6.80 -5.24
C GLU A 75 -20.59 8.10 -5.44
N ASP A 76 -19.50 8.28 -4.69
CA ASP A 76 -18.65 9.46 -4.80
C ASP A 76 -17.92 9.52 -6.15
N PHE A 77 -17.42 8.39 -6.65
CA PHE A 77 -16.86 8.31 -8.00
C PHE A 77 -17.90 8.60 -9.09
N LEU A 78 -19.08 7.99 -9.00
CA LEU A 78 -20.14 8.14 -9.99
C LEU A 78 -20.71 9.56 -10.03
N ARG A 79 -20.85 10.24 -8.88
CA ARG A 79 -21.23 11.65 -8.81
C ARG A 79 -20.27 12.57 -9.59
N GLN A 80 -19.02 12.15 -9.74
CA GLN A 80 -17.99 12.85 -10.51
C GLN A 80 -17.85 12.33 -11.95
N GLY A 81 -18.71 11.41 -12.39
CA GLY A 81 -18.66 10.81 -13.74
C GLY A 81 -17.59 9.73 -13.92
N VAL A 82 -16.91 9.31 -12.85
CA VAL A 82 -15.94 8.21 -12.90
C VAL A 82 -16.70 6.88 -12.91
N THR A 83 -16.52 6.11 -13.98
CA THR A 83 -17.24 4.83 -14.21
C THR A 83 -16.31 3.60 -14.26
N SER A 84 -15.01 3.81 -14.17
CA SER A 84 -14.00 2.74 -14.08
C SER A 84 -12.84 3.18 -13.21
N ILE A 85 -12.28 2.22 -12.46
CA ILE A 85 -11.14 2.44 -11.58
C ILE A 85 -10.10 1.33 -11.74
N HIS A 86 -8.86 1.67 -11.44
CA HIS A 86 -7.85 0.70 -11.00
C HIS A 86 -7.83 0.74 -9.48
N ASP A 87 -8.31 -0.33 -8.82
CA ASP A 87 -8.16 -0.44 -7.38
C ASP A 87 -6.78 -1.03 -7.09
N ALA A 88 -5.92 -0.23 -6.46
CA ALA A 88 -4.53 -0.58 -6.23
C ALA A 88 -4.35 -1.15 -4.82
N LEU A 89 -3.42 -2.10 -4.70
CA LEU A 89 -3.06 -2.72 -3.43
C LEU A 89 -4.19 -3.55 -2.82
N VAL A 90 -5.03 -4.14 -3.68
CA VAL A 90 -6.13 -5.03 -3.27
C VAL A 90 -5.54 -6.22 -2.51
N GLY A 91 -6.04 -6.44 -1.31
CA GLY A 91 -5.59 -7.50 -0.41
C GLY A 91 -4.88 -6.98 0.85
N ASN A 92 -4.44 -5.72 0.87
CA ASN A 92 -3.64 -5.18 1.98
C ASN A 92 -4.37 -5.21 3.34
N MET A 93 -5.66 -4.88 3.40
CA MET A 93 -6.39 -4.80 4.67
C MET A 93 -7.06 -6.11 5.11
N ARG A 94 -7.57 -6.91 4.16
CA ARG A 94 -8.38 -8.12 4.48
C ARG A 94 -7.90 -9.38 3.75
N GLY A 95 -6.67 -9.35 3.20
CA GLY A 95 -6.13 -10.45 2.41
C GLY A 95 -7.08 -10.88 1.31
N VAL A 96 -7.19 -12.19 1.12
CA VAL A 96 -8.11 -12.81 0.15
C VAL A 96 -9.60 -12.48 0.41
N ASN A 97 -9.99 -12.13 1.63
CA ASN A 97 -11.41 -11.87 1.95
C ASN A 97 -11.96 -10.62 1.26
N ILE A 98 -11.11 -9.65 0.88
CA ILE A 98 -11.57 -8.48 0.11
C ILE A 98 -12.08 -8.88 -1.28
N LEU A 99 -11.51 -9.92 -1.88
CA LEU A 99 -11.94 -10.44 -3.18
C LEU A 99 -13.36 -11.00 -3.09
N ARG A 100 -13.72 -11.62 -1.97
CA ARG A 100 -15.08 -12.11 -1.71
C ARG A 100 -16.09 -10.96 -1.69
N ALA A 101 -15.75 -9.85 -1.05
CA ALA A 101 -16.64 -8.67 -0.99
C ALA A 101 -16.91 -8.11 -2.40
N TYR A 102 -15.87 -7.97 -3.22
CA TYR A 102 -16.01 -7.59 -4.62
C TYR A 102 -16.92 -8.55 -5.41
N GLN A 103 -16.71 -9.85 -5.27
CA GLN A 103 -17.53 -10.87 -5.94
C GLN A 103 -18.99 -10.84 -5.47
N GLN A 104 -19.24 -10.63 -4.17
CA GLN A 104 -20.59 -10.52 -3.62
C GLN A 104 -21.33 -9.31 -4.20
N LEU A 105 -20.71 -8.13 -4.19
CA LEU A 105 -21.29 -6.92 -4.79
C LEU A 105 -21.54 -7.11 -6.28
N ARG A 106 -20.61 -7.75 -7.00
CA ARG A 106 -20.79 -8.07 -8.42
C ARG A 106 -21.99 -8.99 -8.65
N ARG A 107 -22.13 -10.06 -7.87
CA ARG A 107 -23.24 -11.03 -7.96
C ARG A 107 -24.59 -10.44 -7.59
N ALA A 108 -24.63 -9.56 -6.59
CA ALA A 108 -25.84 -8.85 -6.17
C ALA A 108 -26.26 -7.76 -7.18
N GLY A 109 -25.38 -7.40 -8.11
CA GLY A 109 -25.61 -6.30 -9.05
C GLY A 109 -25.35 -4.92 -8.43
N ASP A 110 -24.76 -4.85 -7.24
CA ASP A 110 -24.49 -3.62 -6.48
C ASP A 110 -23.13 -2.98 -6.80
N LEU A 111 -22.27 -3.68 -7.53
CA LEU A 111 -21.05 -3.09 -8.08
C LEU A 111 -21.38 -2.29 -9.35
N LYS A 112 -21.42 -0.97 -9.25
CA LYS A 112 -21.76 -0.06 -10.37
C LYS A 112 -20.54 0.55 -11.07
N LEU A 113 -19.32 0.23 -10.61
CA LEU A 113 -18.06 0.60 -11.27
C LEU A 113 -17.45 -0.59 -12.01
N ARG A 114 -16.69 -0.30 -13.08
CA ARG A 114 -15.77 -1.28 -13.67
C ARG A 114 -14.45 -1.25 -12.90
N VAL A 115 -14.17 -2.32 -12.16
CA VAL A 115 -13.02 -2.43 -11.26
C VAL A 115 -11.96 -3.33 -11.87
N ASN A 116 -10.78 -2.75 -12.06
CA ASN A 116 -9.55 -3.43 -12.44
C ASN A 116 -8.69 -3.55 -11.18
N MET A 117 -8.64 -4.75 -10.59
CA MET A 117 -7.93 -4.98 -9.34
C MET A 117 -6.44 -5.19 -9.61
N PHE A 118 -5.60 -4.37 -9.00
CA PHE A 118 -4.17 -4.60 -8.86
C PHE A 118 -3.91 -5.18 -7.48
N LEU A 119 -3.72 -6.51 -7.42
CA LEU A 119 -3.51 -7.22 -6.16
C LEU A 119 -2.13 -6.87 -5.60
N GLN A 120 -2.00 -6.79 -4.28
CA GLN A 120 -0.67 -6.66 -3.68
C GLN A 120 0.18 -7.91 -3.94
N TYR A 121 1.50 -7.73 -4.11
CA TYR A 121 2.42 -8.83 -4.40
C TYR A 121 2.31 -9.99 -3.42
N GLN A 122 2.30 -9.71 -2.12
CA GLN A 122 2.25 -10.76 -1.10
C GLN A 122 1.00 -11.65 -1.22
N LEU A 123 -0.16 -11.06 -1.54
CA LEU A 123 -1.38 -11.84 -1.73
C LEU A 123 -1.27 -12.77 -2.94
N LEU A 124 -0.70 -12.29 -4.05
CA LEU A 124 -0.47 -13.13 -5.22
C LEU A 124 0.55 -14.24 -4.94
N HIS A 125 1.62 -13.90 -4.25
CA HIS A 125 2.67 -14.85 -3.86
C HIS A 125 2.13 -15.94 -2.92
N ASP A 126 1.36 -15.58 -1.89
CA ASP A 126 0.73 -16.53 -0.95
C ASP A 126 -0.32 -17.43 -1.63
N LEU A 127 -0.89 -16.98 -2.73
CA LEU A 127 -1.80 -17.76 -3.59
C LEU A 127 -1.06 -18.51 -4.70
N GLU A 128 0.27 -18.57 -4.67
CA GLU A 128 1.12 -19.22 -5.68
C GLU A 128 0.75 -18.77 -7.11
N PHE A 129 0.41 -17.48 -7.28
CA PHE A 129 -0.01 -16.87 -8.54
C PHE A 129 -1.21 -17.54 -9.22
N ALA A 130 -2.08 -18.23 -8.45
CA ALA A 130 -3.25 -18.93 -8.98
C ALA A 130 -4.29 -18.03 -9.68
N LEU A 131 -4.27 -16.71 -9.43
CA LEU A 131 -5.19 -15.73 -10.01
C LEU A 131 -4.54 -14.95 -11.15
N GLN A 132 -4.61 -15.45 -12.38
CA GLN A 132 -3.96 -14.82 -13.53
C GLN A 132 -4.52 -13.43 -13.89
N SER A 133 -3.66 -12.60 -14.51
CA SER A 133 -4.08 -11.35 -15.13
C SER A 133 -5.20 -11.59 -16.16
N GLY A 134 -6.23 -10.76 -16.12
CA GLY A 134 -7.44 -10.87 -16.93
C GLY A 134 -8.55 -11.73 -16.30
N PHE A 135 -8.30 -12.43 -15.19
CA PHE A 135 -9.32 -13.25 -14.54
C PHE A 135 -10.51 -12.40 -14.06
N GLY A 136 -11.72 -12.71 -14.53
CA GLY A 136 -12.95 -11.99 -14.17
C GLY A 136 -13.86 -11.73 -15.37
N ASP A 137 -14.57 -10.62 -15.34
CA ASP A 137 -15.43 -10.13 -16.43
C ASP A 137 -15.17 -8.63 -16.73
N ASP A 138 -15.97 -8.04 -17.63
CA ASP A 138 -15.84 -6.62 -18.03
C ASP A 138 -16.07 -5.61 -16.90
N TRP A 139 -16.61 -6.05 -15.76
CA TRP A 139 -16.94 -5.20 -14.61
C TRP A 139 -16.03 -5.42 -13.42
N LEU A 140 -15.52 -6.63 -13.23
CA LEU A 140 -14.63 -6.97 -12.13
C LEU A 140 -13.58 -7.96 -12.62
N ARG A 141 -12.32 -7.52 -12.69
CA ARG A 141 -11.22 -8.39 -13.09
C ARG A 141 -9.94 -8.13 -12.31
N VAL A 142 -9.14 -9.19 -12.15
CA VAL A 142 -7.74 -9.09 -11.74
C VAL A 142 -6.96 -8.53 -12.92
N ALA A 143 -6.47 -7.30 -12.82
CA ALA A 143 -5.77 -6.61 -13.89
C ALA A 143 -4.25 -6.73 -13.78
N GLY A 144 -3.71 -6.92 -12.57
CA GLY A 144 -2.27 -6.95 -12.38
C GLY A 144 -1.86 -7.02 -10.92
N CYS A 145 -0.59 -6.69 -10.68
CA CYS A 145 0.03 -6.63 -9.37
C CYS A 145 0.49 -5.21 -9.04
N LYS A 146 0.26 -4.78 -7.80
CA LYS A 146 0.79 -3.54 -7.23
C LYS A 146 2.02 -3.83 -6.36
N ILE A 147 3.10 -3.10 -6.60
CA ILE A 147 4.31 -3.03 -5.76
C ILE A 147 4.46 -1.61 -5.21
N ILE A 148 5.03 -1.45 -4.02
CA ILE A 148 5.44 -0.16 -3.45
C ILE A 148 6.96 -0.18 -3.27
N ALA A 149 7.70 0.66 -4.00
CA ALA A 149 9.17 0.66 -3.96
C ALA A 149 9.75 1.62 -2.92
N ASP A 150 9.02 2.69 -2.57
CA ASP A 150 9.44 3.70 -1.59
C ASP A 150 8.25 4.37 -0.87
N GLY A 151 8.56 5.30 0.02
CA GLY A 151 7.57 6.06 0.78
C GLY A 151 7.03 7.30 0.06
N SER A 152 6.97 8.42 0.78
CA SER A 152 6.45 9.69 0.30
C SER A 152 7.45 10.83 0.45
N ILE A 153 7.41 11.76 -0.50
CA ILE A 153 8.19 13.01 -0.42
C ILE A 153 7.74 13.84 0.80
N GLN A 154 6.43 13.89 1.10
CA GLN A 154 5.92 14.66 2.24
C GLN A 154 6.33 14.06 3.59
N GLY A 155 6.57 12.74 3.64
CA GLY A 155 7.04 12.03 4.83
C GLY A 155 8.56 11.99 4.98
N ILE A 156 9.32 12.47 3.99
CA ILE A 156 10.78 12.36 3.91
C ILE A 156 11.19 10.87 3.95
N THR A 157 10.45 10.05 3.21
CA THR A 157 10.61 8.60 3.17
C THR A 157 10.71 8.05 1.75
N ALA A 158 10.34 8.83 0.74
CA ALA A 158 10.63 8.51 -0.66
C ALA A 158 12.15 8.54 -0.90
N ALA A 159 12.66 7.60 -1.70
CA ALA A 159 14.10 7.39 -1.86
C ALA A 159 14.70 8.34 -2.91
N LEU A 160 15.53 9.27 -2.47
CA LEU A 160 16.22 10.25 -3.31
C LEU A 160 17.71 9.90 -3.49
N ARG A 161 18.29 10.31 -4.62
CA ARG A 161 19.75 10.16 -4.86
C ARG A 161 20.58 11.20 -4.11
N GLU A 162 20.00 12.36 -3.87
CA GLU A 162 20.58 13.47 -3.10
C GLU A 162 19.71 13.75 -1.88
N PRO A 163 20.27 14.34 -0.80
CA PRO A 163 19.48 14.68 0.37
C PRO A 163 18.28 15.59 0.05
N TYR A 164 17.24 15.48 0.88
CA TYR A 164 16.08 16.36 0.77
C TYR A 164 16.51 17.82 0.97
N TYR A 165 16.00 18.74 0.14
CA TYR A 165 16.35 20.16 0.21
C TYR A 165 16.16 20.79 1.59
N CYS A 166 15.20 20.31 2.39
CA CYS A 166 14.96 20.80 3.75
C CYS A 166 15.63 19.96 4.85
N HIS A 167 16.32 18.87 4.50
CA HIS A 167 16.98 17.94 5.42
C HIS A 167 18.26 17.37 4.78
N ASP A 168 19.39 18.03 5.04
CA ASP A 168 20.68 17.76 4.39
C ASP A 168 21.26 16.36 4.65
N ASP A 169 20.75 15.64 5.64
CA ASP A 169 21.22 14.29 6.03
C ASP A 169 20.19 13.18 5.75
N GLU A 170 19.04 13.50 5.15
CA GLU A 170 17.96 12.54 4.90
C GLU A 170 17.80 12.29 3.40
N GLN A 171 17.72 11.03 2.99
CA GLN A 171 17.53 10.62 1.59
C GLN A 171 16.33 9.68 1.40
N GLY A 172 15.57 9.39 2.47
CA GLY A 172 14.55 8.34 2.45
C GLY A 172 15.17 6.96 2.20
N TRP A 173 14.34 5.97 1.83
CA TRP A 173 14.81 4.60 1.63
C TRP A 173 13.92 3.83 0.66
N LEU A 174 14.52 2.82 0.01
CA LEU A 174 13.77 1.80 -0.71
C LEU A 174 13.13 0.85 0.30
N ILE A 175 11.91 0.39 -0.01
CA ILE A 175 11.23 -0.64 0.79
C ILE A 175 11.88 -2.01 0.57
N TYR A 176 12.39 -2.25 -0.64
CA TYR A 176 13.04 -3.50 -1.04
C TYR A 176 14.46 -3.21 -1.51
N GLU A 177 15.38 -4.13 -1.22
CA GLU A 177 16.70 -4.11 -1.85
C GLU A 177 16.57 -4.33 -3.37
N GLN A 178 17.55 -3.86 -4.15
CA GLN A 178 17.47 -3.93 -5.61
C GLN A 178 17.31 -5.36 -6.14
N GLU A 179 18.01 -6.33 -5.53
CA GLU A 179 17.92 -7.74 -5.92
C GLU A 179 16.53 -8.32 -5.66
N GLU A 180 15.92 -7.99 -4.51
CA GLU A 180 14.56 -8.41 -4.18
C GLU A 180 13.54 -7.80 -5.14
N LEU A 181 13.68 -6.50 -5.45
CA LEU A 181 12.80 -5.83 -6.41
C LEU A 181 12.92 -6.45 -7.82
N ASN A 182 14.12 -6.80 -8.25
CA ASN A 182 14.36 -7.50 -9.53
C ASN A 182 13.65 -8.85 -9.55
N ASP A 183 13.80 -9.65 -8.49
CA ASP A 183 13.19 -10.97 -8.38
C ASP A 183 11.66 -10.88 -8.37
N MET A 184 11.08 -9.94 -7.63
CA MET A 184 9.63 -9.69 -7.60
C MET A 184 9.09 -9.36 -8.99
N VAL A 185 9.73 -8.43 -9.70
CA VAL A 185 9.32 -8.00 -11.04
C VAL A 185 9.47 -9.14 -12.04
N LEU A 186 10.62 -9.83 -12.06
CA LEU A 186 10.88 -10.96 -12.95
C LEU A 186 9.86 -12.08 -12.73
N ASN A 187 9.53 -12.37 -11.48
CA ASN A 187 8.55 -13.39 -11.14
C ASN A 187 7.15 -13.02 -11.66
N LEU A 188 6.71 -11.77 -11.45
CA LEU A 188 5.44 -11.28 -11.99
C LEU A 188 5.40 -11.29 -13.53
N HIS A 189 6.51 -10.89 -14.17
CA HIS A 189 6.63 -10.89 -15.62
C HIS A 189 6.50 -12.30 -16.20
N ARG A 190 7.19 -13.29 -15.61
CA ARG A 190 7.11 -14.71 -16.00
C ARG A 190 5.69 -15.29 -15.87
N HIS A 191 4.90 -14.78 -14.93
CA HIS A 191 3.50 -15.17 -14.75
C HIS A 191 2.51 -14.33 -15.59
N GLY A 192 3.01 -13.39 -16.41
CA GLY A 192 2.19 -12.61 -17.34
C GLY A 192 1.35 -11.50 -16.68
N TYR A 193 1.72 -11.04 -15.48
CA TYR A 193 1.01 -9.93 -14.84
C TYR A 193 1.40 -8.58 -15.43
N GLN A 194 0.41 -7.69 -15.55
CA GLN A 194 0.69 -6.27 -15.63
C GLN A 194 1.18 -5.79 -14.26
N ILE A 195 2.27 -5.04 -14.23
CA ILE A 195 2.89 -4.55 -13.00
C ILE A 195 2.64 -3.05 -12.89
N ALA A 196 2.17 -2.60 -11.73
CA ALA A 196 2.15 -1.19 -11.37
C ALA A 196 3.03 -1.01 -10.12
N THR A 197 4.06 -0.18 -10.20
CA THR A 197 4.94 0.10 -9.06
C THR A 197 4.77 1.54 -8.61
N HIS A 198 4.57 1.76 -7.32
CA HIS A 198 4.70 3.09 -6.71
C HIS A 198 6.18 3.41 -6.53
N ALA A 199 6.61 4.55 -7.06
CA ALA A 199 7.95 5.11 -6.88
C ALA A 199 7.83 6.63 -6.94
N ASN A 200 8.18 7.32 -5.86
CA ASN A 200 8.10 8.77 -5.76
C ASN A 200 9.47 9.44 -5.95
N GLY A 201 10.48 8.94 -5.25
CA GLY A 201 11.82 9.49 -5.30
C GLY A 201 12.61 9.04 -6.53
N ASP A 202 13.59 9.84 -6.94
CA ASP A 202 14.34 9.58 -8.18
C ASP A 202 15.24 8.34 -8.06
N ALA A 203 15.77 8.02 -6.88
CA ALA A 203 16.45 6.75 -6.65
C ALA A 203 15.49 5.55 -6.74
N ALA A 204 14.25 5.69 -6.25
CA ALA A 204 13.23 4.65 -6.38
C ALA A 204 12.82 4.43 -7.84
N ILE A 205 12.69 5.50 -8.62
CA ILE A 205 12.38 5.42 -10.05
C ILE A 205 13.52 4.69 -10.79
N ASP A 206 14.78 5.04 -10.53
CA ASP A 206 15.94 4.36 -11.12
C ASP A 206 15.94 2.85 -10.79
N ALA A 207 15.65 2.50 -9.53
CA ALA A 207 15.58 1.11 -9.08
C ALA A 207 14.45 0.31 -9.77
N VAL A 208 13.27 0.92 -9.93
CA VAL A 208 12.14 0.32 -10.64
C VAL A 208 12.44 0.13 -12.13
N LEU A 209 13.06 1.12 -12.77
CA LEU A 209 13.48 1.00 -14.17
C LEU A 209 14.51 -0.11 -14.36
N ALA A 210 15.47 -0.23 -13.44
CA ALA A 210 16.44 -1.32 -13.44
C ALA A 210 15.77 -2.69 -13.30
N ALA A 211 14.79 -2.83 -12.39
CA ALA A 211 14.05 -4.07 -12.21
C ALA A 211 13.20 -4.44 -13.43
N TYR A 212 12.54 -3.46 -14.06
CA TYR A 212 11.82 -3.68 -15.32
C TYR A 212 12.78 -4.08 -16.45
N GLY A 213 13.94 -3.42 -16.55
CA GLY A 213 14.98 -3.77 -17.52
C GLY A 213 15.59 -5.15 -17.30
N HIS A 214 15.67 -5.61 -16.05
CA HIS A 214 16.15 -6.96 -15.71
C HIS A 214 15.17 -8.07 -16.14
N ALA A 215 13.86 -7.77 -16.16
CA ALA A 215 12.82 -8.75 -16.48
C ALA A 215 12.54 -8.91 -17.99
N LEU A 216 12.99 -7.96 -18.82
CA LEU A 216 12.82 -7.93 -20.29
C LEU A 216 13.99 -8.58 -21.03
#